data_AF-A0A529JP47-F1
#
_entry.id   AF-A0A529JP47-F1
#
_cell.length_a   1.000
_cell.length_b   1.000
_cell.length_c   1.000
_cell.angle_alpha   90.00
_cell.angle_beta   90.00
_cell.angle_gamma   90.00
#
_symmetry.space_group_name_H-M   'P 1'
#
loop_
_entity.id
_entity.type
_entity.pdbx_description
1 polymer ?
#
loop_
_entity_poly.entity_id
_entity_poly.type
_entity_poly.pdbx_seq_one_letter_code
_entity_poly.pdbx_strand_id
1 'polypeptide(L)'
;ATEAQEIELRSAGCDVVVQEHGSGASRARPALLRLISDISAGDVLVVVRLDRLARSVSHLLQVIEDLSEKGAHFRSLRDPIDT
;
A
#
# COMPACT_ATOMS: atom_id res chain seq x y z
N ALA A 1 -11.50 -14.02 0.30
CA ALA A 1 -10.14 -13.66 0.81
C ALA A 1 -9.88 -12.16 0.68
N THR A 2 -10.21 -11.55 -0.46
CA THR A 2 -10.08 -10.10 -0.71
C THR A 2 -11.14 -9.26 0.03
N GLU A 3 -12.37 -9.75 0.17
CA GLU A 3 -13.41 -9.06 0.97
C GLU A 3 -13.01 -8.83 2.43
N ALA A 4 -12.33 -9.80 3.05
CA ALA A 4 -11.86 -9.67 4.43
C ALA A 4 -10.78 -8.57 4.57
N GLN A 5 -9.94 -8.39 3.55
CA GLN A 5 -8.92 -7.33 3.54
C GLN A 5 -9.55 -5.95 3.35
N GLU A 6 -10.55 -5.85 2.48
CA GLU A 6 -11.28 -4.61 2.27
C GLU A 6 -12.00 -4.16 3.55
N ILE A 7 -12.67 -5.07 4.25
CA ILE A 7 -13.34 -4.76 5.53
C ILE A 7 -12.34 -4.25 6.56
N GLU A 8 -11.16 -4.86 6.64
CA GLU A 8 -10.13 -4.47 7.59
C GLU A 8 -9.56 -3.08 7.28
N LEU A 9 -9.29 -2.77 6.00
CA LEU A 9 -8.86 -1.44 5.55
C LEU A 9 -9.93 -0.37 5.83
N ARG A 10 -11.20 -0.67 5.53
CA ARG A 10 -12.31 0.24 5.83
C ARG A 10 -12.47 0.47 7.33
N SER A 11 -12.31 -0.58 8.13
CA SER A 11 -12.35 -0.49 9.60
C SER A 11 -11.17 0.31 10.17
N ALA A 12 -10.04 0.34 9.46
CA ALA A 12 -8.88 1.17 9.80
C ALA A 12 -9.05 2.65 9.40
N GLY A 13 -10.15 3.02 8.74
CA GLY A 13 -10.45 4.39 8.34
C GLY A 13 -9.93 4.79 6.96
N CYS A 14 -9.61 3.85 6.08
CA CYS A 14 -9.19 4.18 4.71
C CYS A 14 -10.35 4.74 3.88
N ASP A 15 -10.19 5.96 3.36
CA ASP A 15 -11.18 6.61 2.50
C ASP A 15 -11.26 5.95 1.11
N VAL A 16 -10.09 5.62 0.55
CA VAL A 16 -9.95 4.99 -0.76
C VAL A 16 -9.32 3.62 -0.60
N VAL A 17 -10.02 2.58 -1.04
CA VAL A 17 -9.50 1.21 -1.07
C VAL A 17 -9.28 0.81 -2.52
N VAL A 18 -8.03 0.51 -2.87
CA VAL A 18 -7.64 0.03 -4.19
C VAL A 18 -7.30 -1.44 -4.13
N GLN A 19 -7.97 -2.24 -4.94
CA GLN A 19 -7.70 -3.66 -5.08
C GLN A 19 -6.91 -3.90 -6.37
N GLU A 20 -5.82 -4.66 -6.26
CA GLU A 20 -5.02 -5.05 -7.41
C GLU A 20 -4.81 -6.57 -7.41
N HIS A 21 -5.11 -7.20 -8.55
CA HIS A 21 -4.84 -8.62 -8.76
C HIS A 21 -3.59 -8.80 -9.62
N GLY A 22 -2.48 -9.12 -8.98
CA GLY A 22 -1.26 -9.54 -9.70
C GLY A 22 -1.29 -11.03 -9.99
N SER A 23 -1.55 -11.45 -11.23
CA SER A 23 -1.16 -12.80 -11.65
C SER A 23 0.37 -12.89 -11.58
N GLY A 24 0.91 -13.99 -11.06
CA GLY A 24 2.35 -14.12 -10.72
C GLY A 24 3.35 -13.82 -11.85
N ALA A 25 2.87 -13.69 -13.09
CA ALA A 25 3.67 -13.37 -14.28
C ALA A 25 3.80 -11.86 -14.58
N SER A 26 2.89 -11.01 -14.11
CA SER A 26 2.93 -9.57 -14.41
C SER A 26 3.60 -8.78 -13.29
N ARG A 27 4.71 -8.11 -13.62
CA ARG A 27 5.39 -7.14 -12.76
C ARG A 27 4.70 -5.77 -12.75
N ALA A 28 3.81 -5.51 -13.71
CA ALA A 28 3.13 -4.23 -13.80
C ALA A 28 2.09 -4.13 -12.68
N ARG A 29 2.26 -3.14 -11.79
CA ARG A 29 1.32 -2.80 -10.71
C ARG A 29 0.68 -1.43 -10.98
N PRO A 30 -0.12 -1.30 -12.06
CA PRO A 30 -0.61 -0.01 -12.50
C PRO A 30 -1.55 0.65 -11.48
N ALA A 31 -2.28 -0.13 -10.67
CA ALA A 31 -3.19 0.41 -9.68
C ALA A 31 -2.41 0.93 -8.47
N LEU A 32 -1.37 0.22 -8.01
CA LEU A 32 -0.48 0.72 -6.97
C LEU A 32 0.25 1.99 -7.41
N LEU A 33 0.84 1.99 -8.60
CA LEU A 33 1.58 3.14 -9.12
C LEU A 33 0.68 4.37 -9.25
N ARG A 34 -0.55 4.18 -9.70
CA ARG A 34 -1.55 5.26 -9.73
C ARG A 34 -1.90 5.75 -8.33
N LEU A 35 -2.14 4.86 -7.36
CA LEU A 35 -2.42 5.24 -5.98
C LEU A 35 -1.29 6.08 -5.37
N ILE A 36 -0.03 5.65 -5.54
CA ILE A 36 1.14 6.41 -5.07
C ILE A 36 1.25 7.77 -5.79
N SER A 37 0.86 7.83 -7.07
CA SER A 37 0.87 9.08 -7.83
C SER A 37 -0.19 10.06 -7.32
N ASP A 38 -1.36 9.56 -6.95
CA ASP A 38 -2.51 10.33 -6.46
C ASP A 38 -2.36 10.78 -4.99
N ILE A 39 -1.47 10.13 -4.22
CA ILE A 39 -1.15 10.48 -2.84
C ILE A 39 -0.49 11.86 -2.74
N SER A 40 -0.96 12.63 -1.75
CA SER A 40 -0.51 13.98 -1.39
C SER A 40 0.14 14.01 -0.01
N ALA A 41 0.80 15.12 0.32
CA ALA A 41 1.42 15.32 1.62
C ALA A 41 0.38 15.22 2.76
N GLY A 42 0.71 14.44 3.79
CA GLY A 42 -0.17 14.15 4.93
C GLY A 42 -1.05 12.92 4.77
N ASP A 43 -1.15 12.34 3.57
CA ASP A 43 -1.87 11.08 3.37
C ASP A 43 -1.11 9.88 3.95
N VAL A 44 -1.82 8.79 4.22
CA VAL A 44 -1.24 7.54 4.74
C VAL A 44 -1.59 6.39 3.81
N LEU A 45 -0.58 5.74 3.23
CA LEU A 45 -0.77 4.47 2.53
C LEU A 45 -0.87 3.34 3.56
N VAL A 46 -2.07 2.78 3.70
CA VAL A 46 -2.34 1.67 4.62
C VAL A 46 -2.40 0.34 3.88
N VAL A 47 -1.72 -0.68 4.40
CA VAL A 47 -1.80 -2.05 3.90
C VAL A 47 -2.12 -3.03 5.01
N VAL A 48 -2.82 -4.11 4.69
CA VAL A 48 -3.13 -5.16 5.69
C VAL A 48 -1.88 -5.93 6.08
N ARG A 49 -1.02 -6.26 5.11
CA ARG A 49 0.27 -6.93 5.31
C ARG A 49 1.29 -6.52 4.27
N LEU A 50 2.57 -6.54 4.63
CA LEU A 50 3.68 -6.21 3.75
C LEU A 50 3.80 -7.14 2.53
N ASP A 51 3.55 -8.44 2.70
CA ASP A 51 3.64 -9.44 1.61
C ASP A 51 2.59 -9.25 0.50
N ARG A 52 1.55 -8.45 0.77
CA ARG A 52 0.53 -8.06 -0.22
C ARG A 52 0.91 -6.80 -0.99
N LEU A 53 1.84 -6.02 -0.45
CA LEU A 53 2.43 -4.85 -1.09
C LEU A 53 3.75 -5.21 -1.78
N ALA A 54 4.75 -5.72 -1.09
CA ALA A 54 6.08 -5.86 -1.66
C ALA A 54 6.48 -7.33 -1.82
N ARG A 55 7.08 -7.66 -2.97
CA ARG A 55 7.67 -8.99 -3.24
C ARG A 55 9.12 -9.11 -2.76
N SER A 56 9.73 -8.00 -2.33
CA SER A 56 11.07 -7.92 -1.76
C SER A 56 11.16 -6.73 -0.79
N VAL A 57 12.13 -6.76 0.11
CA VAL A 57 12.42 -5.62 1.01
C VAL A 57 12.83 -4.38 0.21
N SER A 58 13.61 -4.54 -0.86
CA SER A 58 13.99 -3.42 -1.73
C SER A 58 12.79 -2.70 -2.36
N HIS A 59 11.78 -3.46 -2.80
CA HIS A 59 10.56 -2.87 -3.36
C HIS A 59 9.73 -2.17 -2.27
N LEU A 60 9.72 -2.70 -1.04
CA LEU A 60 9.07 -2.03 0.07
C LEU A 60 9.74 -0.69 0.38
N LEU A 61 11.07 -0.67 0.48
CA LEU A 61 11.84 0.55 0.75
C LEU A 61 11.61 1.60 -0.32
N GLN A 62 11.62 1.22 -1.60
CA GLN A 62 11.33 2.14 -2.70
C GLN A 62 9.95 2.81 -2.55
N VAL A 63 8.91 2.04 -2.18
CA VAL A 63 7.57 2.61 -1.95
C VAL A 63 7.55 3.58 -0.76
N ILE A 64 8.27 3.25 0.33
CA ILE A 64 8.35 4.14 1.50
C ILE A 64 9.11 5.42 1.16
N GLU A 65 10.18 5.34 0.38
CA GLU A 65 10.93 6.50 -0.13
C GLU A 65 10.04 7.38 -1.02
N ASP A 66 9.33 6.80 -1.98
CA ASP A 66 8.40 7.53 -2.87
C ASP A 66 7.32 8.29 -2.07
N LEU A 67 6.79 7.68 -1.01
CA LEU A 67 5.82 8.31 -0.10
C LEU A 67 6.46 9.43 0.71
N SER A 68 7.65 9.19 1.27
CA SER A 68 8.38 10.18 2.05
C SER A 68 8.75 11.41 1.22
N GLU A 69 9.13 11.25 -0.04
CA GLU A 69 9.41 12.36 -0.96
C GLU A 69 8.16 13.21 -1.24
N LYS A 70 6.97 12.60 -1.17
CA LYS A 70 5.67 13.27 -1.28
C LYS A 70 5.18 13.84 0.05
N GLY A 71 5.88 13.61 1.16
CA GLY A 71 5.43 13.98 2.51
C GLY A 71 4.24 13.14 3.01
N ALA A 72 4.09 11.93 2.50
CA ALA A 72 3.08 10.96 2.91
C ALA A 72 3.68 9.89 3.82
N HIS A 73 2.82 9.15 4.51
CA HIS A 73 3.19 8.14 5.50
C HIS A 73 2.82 6.73 5.05
N PHE A 74 3.42 5.74 5.71
CA PHE A 74 3.18 4.34 5.44
C PHE A 74 2.81 3.59 6.72
N ARG A 75 1.75 2.75 6.65
CA ARG A 75 1.29 1.95 7.79
C ARG A 75 0.91 0.54 7.38
N SER A 76 1.41 -0.46 8.11
CA SER A 76 0.87 -1.82 8.08
C SER A 76 -0.05 -2.09 9.25
N LEU A 77 -1.19 -2.76 9.02
CA LEU A 77 -2.14 -3.12 10.09
C LEU A 77 -1.67 -4.32 10.91
N ARG A 78 -0.89 -5.23 10.32
CA ARG A 78 -0.50 -6.50 10.95
C ARG A 78 1.01 -6.70 11.09
N ASP A 79 1.82 -5.83 10.50
CA ASP A 79 3.27 -5.85 10.63
C ASP A 79 3.74 -4.61 11.41
N PRO A 80 4.85 -4.68 12.18
CA PRO A 80 5.28 -3.60 13.07
C PRO A 80 6.00 -2.44 12.35
N ILE A 81 5.45 -1.96 11.22
CA ILE A 81 6.01 -0.83 10.45
C ILE A 81 5.00 0.31 10.38
N ASP A 82 5.40 1.47 10.91
CA ASP A 82 4.69 2.75 10.88
C ASP A 82 5.75 3.86 10.77
N THR A 83 5.64 4.73 9.75
CA THR A 83 6.62 5.80 9.41
C THR A 83 5.88 7.03 8.90
#